data_AF-A0AAJ0GBA3-F1
#
_entry.id   AF-A0AAJ0GBA3-F1
#
_cell.length_a   1.000
_cell.length_b   1.000
_cell.length_c   1.000
_cell.angle_alpha   90.00
_cell.angle_beta   90.00
_cell.angle_gamma   90.00
#
_symmetry.space_group_name_H-M   'P 1'
#
loop_
_entity.id
_entity.type
_entity.pdbx_description
1 polymer ?
#
loop_
_entity_poly.entity_id
_entity_poly.type
_entity_poly.pdbx_seq_one_letter_code
_entity_poly.pdbx_strand_id
1 'polypeptide(L)'
;MQRFIEAEDPETGHRMDFNELRAETSSLMVAGASTGSVTMNWMTYYLSKNPSIKSRVIDGLREMFLHNATGGVAVGVPAATLGRNKSVYPNPDLWDPDRWTGDSTTTDLATMKTSYLGFRYGSRGCIGRNVADQFIQKMIAQLLLRYDIQLEDPSLVLGAKEFTIQKPDQKNNVVLTPRGEVL
;
A
#
# COMPACT_ATOMS: atom_id res chain seq x y z
N MET A 1 12.19 -6.50 14.48
CA MET A 1 12.09 -5.86 15.81
C MET A 1 13.42 -5.76 16.54
N GLN A 2 14.29 -6.77 16.46
CA GLN A 2 15.64 -6.73 17.06
C GLN A 2 16.41 -5.43 16.76
N ARG A 3 16.36 -4.97 15.50
CA ARG A 3 17.01 -3.71 15.10
C ARG A 3 16.52 -2.45 15.79
N PHE A 4 15.26 -2.39 16.26
CA PHE A 4 14.78 -1.24 17.04
C PHE A 4 15.26 -1.28 18.48
N ILE A 5 15.43 -2.48 19.04
CA ILE A 5 15.99 -2.68 20.38
C ILE A 5 17.47 -2.26 20.39
N GLU A 6 18.19 -2.56 19.32
CA GLU A 6 19.62 -2.27 19.17
C GLU A 6 19.91 -0.87 18.61
N ALA A 7 18.91 -0.17 18.06
CA ALA A 7 19.09 1.16 17.49
C ALA A 7 19.38 2.20 18.58
N GLU A 8 20.34 3.07 18.28
CA GLU A 8 20.74 4.21 19.09
C GLU A 8 20.80 5.45 18.19
N ASP A 9 20.26 6.57 18.68
CA ASP A 9 20.36 7.86 18.00
C ASP A 9 21.84 8.30 17.96
N PRO A 10 22.43 8.50 16.77
CA PRO A 10 23.85 8.84 16.63
C PRO A 10 24.22 10.23 17.15
N GLU A 11 23.26 11.14 17.32
CA GLU A 11 23.51 12.50 17.83
C GLU A 11 23.26 12.60 19.34
N THR A 12 22.28 11.87 19.86
CA THR A 12 21.85 11.99 21.27
C THR A 12 22.19 10.78 22.14
N GLY A 13 22.56 9.64 21.54
CA GLY A 13 22.77 8.37 22.23
C GLY A 13 21.48 7.72 22.76
N HIS A 14 20.31 8.27 22.40
CA HIS A 14 19.02 7.80 22.90
C HIS A 14 18.64 6.45 22.30
N ARG A 15 18.14 5.55 23.14
CA ARG A 15 17.60 4.24 22.73
C ARG A 15 16.12 4.19 23.11
N MET A 16 15.31 3.60 22.23
CA MET A 16 13.88 3.49 22.49
C MET A 16 13.62 2.67 23.76
N ASP A 17 12.81 3.22 24.66
CA ASP A 17 12.38 2.51 25.86
C ASP A 17 11.33 1.43 25.53
N PHE A 18 10.97 0.61 26.51
CA PHE A 18 10.00 -0.48 26.28
C PHE A 18 8.62 0.01 25.84
N ASN A 19 8.18 1.18 26.31
CA ASN A 19 6.88 1.76 25.95
C ASN A 19 6.91 2.32 24.52
N GLU A 20 8.01 2.95 24.13
CA GLU A 20 8.25 3.45 22.77
C GLU A 20 8.35 2.29 21.78
N LEU A 21 9.14 1.26 22.10
CA LEU A 21 9.22 0.04 21.30
C LEU A 21 7.84 -0.60 21.15
N ARG A 22 7.08 -0.71 22.24
CA ARG A 22 5.71 -1.26 22.19
C ARG A 22 4.79 -0.39 21.34
N ALA A 23 4.87 0.93 21.45
CA ALA A 23 4.06 1.87 20.68
C ALA A 23 4.40 1.82 19.19
N GLU A 24 5.68 1.79 18.82
CA GLU A 24 6.12 1.66 17.42
C GLU A 24 5.79 0.28 16.86
N THR A 25 5.97 -0.79 17.63
CA THR A 25 5.57 -2.15 17.21
C THR A 25 4.07 -2.22 16.98
N SER A 26 3.29 -1.69 17.92
CA SER A 26 1.83 -1.63 17.81
C SER A 26 1.41 -0.75 16.64
N SER A 27 2.10 0.37 16.41
CA SER A 27 1.85 1.27 15.28
C SER A 27 2.27 0.67 13.95
N LEU A 28 3.24 -0.24 13.88
CA LEU A 28 3.58 -0.98 12.67
C LEU A 28 2.59 -2.11 12.40
N MET A 29 2.15 -2.81 13.44
CA MET A 29 1.07 -3.80 13.35
C MET A 29 -0.26 -3.14 12.97
N VAL A 30 -0.56 -1.97 13.54
CA VAL A 30 -1.72 -1.15 13.25
C VAL A 30 -1.50 -0.28 12.01
N ALA A 31 -0.29 0.04 11.55
CA ALA A 31 -0.10 0.60 10.21
C ALA A 31 -0.46 -0.42 9.13
N GLY A 32 -0.38 -1.71 9.49
CA GLY A 32 -1.03 -2.79 8.77
C GLY A 32 -2.57 -2.81 8.88
N ALA A 33 -3.22 -2.01 9.73
CA ALA A 33 -4.67 -2.03 9.99
C ALA A 33 -5.42 -0.65 10.01
N SER A 34 -4.92 0.45 10.61
CA SER A 34 -5.49 1.82 10.60
C SER A 34 -4.55 2.94 11.17
N THR A 35 -3.85 3.73 10.33
CA THR A 35 -2.96 4.83 10.79
C THR A 35 -3.38 6.26 10.46
N GLY A 36 -4.37 6.47 9.60
CA GLY A 36 -4.78 7.82 9.21
C GLY A 36 -5.46 8.62 10.34
N SER A 37 -6.24 7.95 11.18
CA SER A 37 -7.20 8.63 12.07
C SER A 37 -6.60 9.13 13.39
N VAL A 38 -5.61 8.42 13.95
CA VAL A 38 -5.00 8.76 15.25
C VAL A 38 -4.08 9.98 15.11
N THR A 39 -3.27 10.04 14.05
CA THR A 39 -2.37 11.17 13.82
C THR A 39 -3.15 12.46 13.55
N MET A 40 -4.26 12.38 12.81
CA MET A 40 -5.11 13.54 12.55
C MET A 40 -5.75 14.09 13.83
N ASN A 41 -6.15 13.21 14.74
CA ASN A 41 -6.73 13.60 16.03
C ASN A 41 -5.72 14.36 16.91
N TRP A 42 -4.48 13.84 17.04
CA TRP A 42 -3.42 14.50 17.81
C TRP A 42 -2.95 15.81 17.19
N MET A 43 -2.81 15.87 15.86
CA MET A 43 -2.46 17.11 15.16
C MET A 43 -3.52 18.20 15.40
N THR A 44 -4.81 17.84 15.35
CA THR A 44 -5.91 18.77 15.63
C THR A 44 -5.87 19.28 17.07
N TYR A 45 -5.59 18.40 18.02
CA TYR A 45 -5.44 18.76 19.44
C TYR A 45 -4.29 19.76 19.67
N TYR A 46 -3.08 19.46 19.18
CA TYR A 46 -1.91 20.29 19.42
C TYR A 46 -1.96 21.65 18.70
N LEU A 47 -2.53 21.70 17.49
CA LEU A 47 -2.71 22.98 16.77
C LEU A 47 -3.75 23.88 17.45
N SER A 48 -4.78 23.29 18.08
CA SER A 48 -5.79 24.06 18.82
C SER A 48 -5.24 24.68 20.10
N LYS A 49 -4.23 24.05 20.71
CA LYS A 49 -3.56 24.55 21.92
C LYS A 49 -2.48 25.60 21.65
N ASN A 50 -2.01 25.76 20.41
CA ASN A 50 -0.89 26.63 20.07
C ASN A 50 -1.23 27.60 18.91
N PRO A 51 -1.98 28.69 19.18
CA PRO A 51 -2.52 29.56 18.12
C PRO A 51 -1.46 30.27 17.28
N SER A 52 -0.31 30.62 17.86
CA SER A 52 0.81 31.27 17.15
C SER A 52 1.49 30.31 16.16
N ILE A 53 1.69 29.05 16.55
CA ILE A 53 2.20 28.00 15.66
C ILE A 53 1.18 27.69 14.57
N LYS A 54 -0.10 27.58 14.94
CA LYS A 54 -1.20 27.41 13.99
C LYS A 54 -1.23 28.53 12.95
N SER A 55 -1.07 29.81 13.35
CA SER A 55 -1.05 30.94 12.41
C SER A 55 0.16 30.88 11.48
N ARG A 56 1.36 30.62 12.01
CA ARG A 56 2.58 30.48 11.19
C ARG A 56 2.50 29.33 10.19
N VAL A 57 1.91 28.20 10.59
CA VAL A 57 1.66 27.07 9.70
C VAL A 57 0.63 27.46 8.63
N ILE A 58 -0.44 28.16 8.99
CA ILE A 58 -1.43 28.67 8.03
C ILE A 58 -0.79 29.62 7.00
N ASP A 59 0.10 30.52 7.45
CA ASP A 59 0.74 31.49 6.57
C ASP A 59 1.78 30.83 5.64
N GLY A 60 2.59 29.88 6.14
CA GLY A 60 3.48 29.10 5.29
C GLY A 60 2.77 28.19 4.28
N LEU A 61 1.61 27.62 4.67
CA LEU A 61 0.78 26.85 3.74
C LEU A 61 0.22 27.73 2.61
N ARG A 62 -0.13 29.00 2.88
CA ARG A 62 -0.65 29.91 1.85
C ARG A 62 0.38 30.21 0.76
N GLU A 63 1.66 30.29 1.09
CA GLU A 63 2.74 30.52 0.11
C GLU A 63 3.07 29.28 -0.73
N MET A 64 3.03 28.08 -0.13
CA MET A 64 3.36 26.83 -0.82
C MET A 64 2.37 26.42 -1.93
N PHE A 65 1.16 26.99 -1.93
CA PHE A 65 0.08 26.56 -2.82
C PHE A 65 -0.29 27.58 -3.93
N LEU A 66 0.60 28.53 -4.25
CA LEU A 66 0.41 29.52 -5.33
C LEU A 66 0.35 28.93 -6.76
N HIS A 67 0.56 27.62 -6.94
CA HIS A 67 0.00 26.88 -8.08
C HIS A 67 -1.03 25.84 -7.60
N ASN A 68 -2.21 26.38 -7.29
CA ASN A 68 -3.53 25.74 -7.28
C ASN A 68 -3.66 24.32 -6.68
N ALA A 69 -3.21 24.16 -5.45
CA ALA A 69 -3.80 23.17 -4.54
C ALA A 69 -4.04 23.85 -3.19
N THR A 70 -5.11 24.62 -3.05
CA THR A 70 -5.48 25.31 -1.80
C THR A 70 -5.23 24.44 -0.55
N GLY A 71 -4.36 24.89 0.35
CA GLY A 71 -4.04 24.17 1.59
C GLY A 71 -5.30 23.88 2.40
N GLY A 72 -5.40 22.68 2.96
CA GLY A 72 -6.62 22.16 3.59
C GLY A 72 -7.47 21.27 2.67
N VAL A 73 -7.11 21.14 1.38
CA VAL A 73 -7.72 20.15 0.48
C VAL A 73 -7.01 18.81 0.62
N ALA A 74 -7.77 17.76 0.92
CA ALA A 74 -7.28 16.40 0.83
C ALA A 74 -7.05 16.02 -0.64
N VAL A 75 -5.79 15.92 -1.05
CA VAL A 75 -5.43 15.41 -2.38
C VAL A 75 -5.21 13.90 -2.28
N GLY A 76 -6.01 13.15 -3.02
CA GLY A 76 -5.90 11.70 -3.13
C GLY A 76 -5.51 11.29 -4.55
N VAL A 77 -4.68 10.26 -4.66
CA VAL A 77 -4.40 9.62 -5.96
C VAL A 77 -5.23 8.33 -6.03
N PRO A 78 -6.21 8.21 -6.94
CA PRO A 78 -7.06 7.03 -7.05
C PRO A 78 -6.29 5.91 -7.76
N ALA A 79 -5.47 5.17 -7.01
CA ALA A 79 -4.63 4.09 -7.55
C ALA A 79 -5.42 3.04 -8.36
N ALA A 80 -6.65 2.74 -7.93
CA ALA A 80 -7.55 1.79 -8.61
C ALA A 80 -7.96 2.24 -10.02
N THR A 81 -8.20 3.55 -10.20
CA THR A 81 -8.55 4.15 -11.48
C THR A 81 -7.31 4.32 -12.35
N LEU A 82 -6.18 4.72 -11.75
CA LEU A 82 -4.92 4.87 -12.47
C LEU A 82 -4.45 3.52 -13.07
N GLY A 83 -4.58 2.43 -12.31
CA GLY A 83 -4.31 1.07 -12.77
C GLY A 83 -5.21 0.59 -13.91
N ARG A 84 -6.28 1.34 -14.24
CA ARG A 84 -7.19 1.08 -15.37
C ARG A 84 -7.14 2.16 -16.46
N ASN A 85 -6.14 3.05 -16.40
CA ASN A 85 -5.96 4.06 -17.44
C ASN A 85 -5.50 3.39 -18.75
N LYS A 86 -6.37 3.37 -19.76
CA LYS A 86 -6.10 2.77 -21.08
C LYS A 86 -4.91 3.38 -21.82
N SER A 87 -4.56 4.64 -21.52
CA SER A 87 -3.39 5.31 -22.09
C SER A 87 -2.06 4.80 -21.52
N VAL A 88 -2.10 4.14 -20.36
CA VAL A 88 -0.94 3.55 -19.69
C VAL A 88 -0.96 2.02 -19.81
N TYR A 89 -2.13 1.41 -19.62
CA TYR A 89 -2.35 -0.02 -19.60
C TYR A 89 -3.31 -0.39 -20.74
N PRO A 90 -2.81 -0.85 -21.91
CA PRO A 90 -3.68 -1.29 -23.00
C PRO A 90 -4.58 -2.46 -22.58
N ASN A 91 -5.88 -2.41 -22.88
CA ASN A 91 -6.87 -3.41 -22.45
C ASN A 91 -6.82 -3.72 -20.94
N PRO A 92 -7.01 -2.72 -20.06
CA PRO A 92 -6.74 -2.84 -18.63
C PRO A 92 -7.70 -3.79 -17.88
N ASP A 93 -8.84 -4.11 -18.49
CA ASP A 93 -9.84 -5.01 -17.92
C ASP A 93 -9.56 -6.49 -18.25
N LEU A 94 -8.56 -6.77 -19.09
CA LEU A 94 -8.10 -8.14 -19.37
C LEU A 94 -7.01 -8.56 -18.37
N TRP A 95 -7.14 -9.78 -17.85
CA TRP A 95 -6.06 -10.42 -17.12
C TRP A 95 -4.99 -10.90 -18.10
N ASP A 96 -3.96 -10.09 -18.26
CA ASP A 96 -2.83 -10.33 -19.16
C ASP A 96 -1.53 -10.14 -18.38
N PRO A 97 -0.91 -11.21 -17.86
CA PRO A 97 0.38 -11.16 -17.18
C PRO A 97 1.54 -10.79 -18.12
N ASP A 98 1.44 -11.15 -19.41
CA ASP A 98 2.53 -11.04 -20.38
C ASP A 98 2.85 -9.59 -20.74
N ARG A 99 1.93 -8.64 -20.51
CA ARG A 99 2.19 -7.19 -20.61
C ARG A 99 3.35 -6.68 -19.76
N TRP A 100 3.79 -7.44 -18.76
CA TRP A 100 4.92 -7.09 -17.91
C TRP A 100 6.24 -7.73 -18.38
N THR A 101 6.20 -8.54 -19.43
CA THR A 101 7.36 -9.16 -20.06
C THR A 101 7.94 -8.22 -21.13
N GLY A 102 9.27 -8.23 -21.27
CA GLY A 102 10.03 -7.30 -22.13
C GLY A 102 9.75 -7.41 -23.64
N ASP A 103 8.97 -8.41 -24.04
CA ASP A 103 8.84 -8.85 -25.43
C ASP A 103 7.66 -8.18 -26.15
N SER A 104 6.85 -7.38 -25.44
CA SER A 104 5.76 -6.62 -26.05
C SER A 104 6.29 -5.36 -26.76
N THR A 105 6.38 -5.42 -28.08
CA THR A 105 6.76 -4.28 -28.96
C THR A 105 5.78 -3.10 -28.92
N THR A 106 4.64 -3.25 -28.24
CA THR A 106 3.55 -2.26 -28.18
C THR A 106 3.39 -1.61 -26.81
N THR A 107 4.21 -1.99 -25.82
CA THR A 107 4.00 -1.60 -24.41
C THR A 107 5.15 -0.76 -23.89
N ASP A 108 4.86 0.49 -23.48
CA ASP A 108 5.81 1.32 -22.74
C ASP A 108 5.94 0.83 -21.29
N LEU A 109 6.80 -0.17 -21.11
CA LEU A 109 7.08 -0.77 -19.80
C LEU A 109 7.62 0.24 -18.79
N ALA A 110 8.34 1.27 -19.24
CA ALA A 110 8.87 2.28 -18.32
C ALA A 110 7.72 3.09 -17.72
N THR A 111 6.79 3.58 -18.54
CA THR A 111 5.60 4.32 -18.09
C THR A 111 4.66 3.44 -17.26
N MET A 112 4.46 2.18 -17.63
CA MET A 112 3.65 1.26 -16.83
C MET A 112 4.23 1.01 -15.44
N LYS A 113 5.55 0.84 -15.34
CA LYS A 113 6.25 0.64 -14.06
C LYS A 113 6.22 1.88 -13.20
N THR A 114 6.40 3.08 -13.75
CA THR A 114 6.34 4.33 -12.97
C THR A 114 4.92 4.70 -12.53
N SER A 115 3.91 4.28 -13.31
CA SER A 115 2.50 4.50 -12.99
C SER A 115 1.89 3.46 -12.02
N TYR A 116 2.63 2.39 -11.70
CA TYR A 116 2.15 1.31 -10.85
C TYR A 116 2.16 1.69 -9.36
N LEU A 117 0.99 1.98 -8.79
CA LEU A 117 0.87 2.47 -7.40
C LEU A 117 0.56 1.38 -6.35
N GLY A 118 0.77 0.09 -6.65
CA GLY A 118 0.46 -1.01 -5.72
C GLY A 118 1.13 -0.88 -4.34
N PHE A 119 2.33 -0.30 -4.30
CA PHE A 119 3.06 -0.01 -3.06
C PHE A 119 3.42 1.48 -2.90
N ARG A 120 2.75 2.37 -3.67
CA ARG A 120 3.01 3.83 -3.76
C ARG A 120 4.48 4.18 -4.08
N TYR A 121 4.84 5.46 -4.08
CA TYR A 121 6.23 5.93 -4.26
C TYR A 121 6.53 7.11 -3.32
N GLY A 122 7.81 7.46 -3.23
CA GLY A 122 8.31 8.60 -2.45
C GLY A 122 8.37 8.33 -0.94
N SER A 123 8.40 9.40 -0.15
CA SER A 123 8.53 9.35 1.33
C SER A 123 7.39 8.61 2.04
N ARG A 124 6.28 8.34 1.33
CA ARG A 124 5.11 7.58 1.83
C ARG A 124 4.93 6.26 1.09
N GLY A 125 5.96 5.76 0.41
CA GLY A 125 5.98 4.42 -0.15
C GLY A 125 5.83 3.36 0.93
N CYS A 126 5.26 2.20 0.58
CA CYS A 126 5.11 1.10 1.52
C CYS A 126 6.46 0.56 1.97
N ILE A 127 6.79 0.70 3.26
CA ILE A 127 8.00 0.15 3.87
C ILE A 127 8.04 -1.39 3.81
N GLY A 128 6.86 -2.02 3.79
CA GLY A 128 6.70 -3.47 3.74
C GLY A 128 6.82 -4.11 2.37
N ARG A 129 7.09 -3.34 1.29
CA ARG A 129 7.11 -3.84 -0.11
C ARG A 129 7.91 -5.12 -0.26
N ASN A 130 9.19 -5.09 0.14
CA ASN A 130 10.08 -6.23 -0.05
C ASN A 130 9.62 -7.47 0.72
N VAL A 131 9.05 -7.29 1.92
CA VAL A 131 8.53 -8.41 2.72
C VAL A 131 7.26 -8.98 2.07
N ALA A 132 6.36 -8.10 1.61
CA ALA A 132 5.13 -8.50 0.93
C ALA A 132 5.44 -9.26 -0.36
N ASP A 133 6.38 -8.77 -1.17
CA ASP A 133 6.79 -9.43 -2.41
C ASP A 133 7.34 -10.83 -2.14
N GLN A 134 8.24 -10.97 -1.15
CA GLN A 134 8.77 -12.28 -0.76
C GLN A 134 7.70 -13.23 -0.24
N PHE A 135 6.75 -12.72 0.54
CA PHE A 135 5.65 -13.51 1.07
C PHE A 135 4.74 -13.99 -0.06
N ILE A 136 4.29 -13.10 -0.94
CA ILE A 136 3.40 -13.42 -2.06
C ILE A 136 4.06 -14.43 -3.00
N GLN A 137 5.31 -14.21 -3.40
CA GLN A 137 6.06 -15.09 -4.31
C GLN A 137 6.20 -16.50 -3.73
N LYS A 138 6.60 -16.63 -2.46
CA LYS A 138 6.77 -17.93 -1.83
C LYS A 138 5.44 -18.63 -1.58
N MET A 139 4.43 -17.90 -1.15
CA MET A 139 3.10 -18.44 -0.89
C MET A 139 2.47 -18.98 -2.17
N ILE A 140 2.46 -18.19 -3.25
CA ILE A 140 1.87 -18.64 -4.53
C ILE A 140 2.65 -19.82 -5.12
N ALA A 141 3.99 -19.81 -5.04
CA ALA A 141 4.81 -20.93 -5.49
C ALA A 141 4.49 -22.22 -4.72
N GLN A 142 4.41 -22.15 -3.39
CA GLN A 142 4.07 -23.34 -2.57
C GLN A 142 2.66 -23.85 -2.84
N LEU A 143 1.68 -22.96 -3.02
CA LEU A 143 0.31 -23.36 -3.35
C LEU A 143 0.24 -24.06 -4.71
N LEU A 144 0.84 -23.47 -5.75
CA LEU A 144 0.81 -24.02 -7.11
C LEU A 144 1.62 -25.32 -7.27
N LEU A 145 2.71 -25.49 -6.52
CA LEU A 145 3.50 -26.71 -6.54
C LEU A 145 2.80 -27.88 -5.83
N ARG A 146 2.01 -27.60 -4.79
CA ARG A 146 1.40 -28.65 -3.93
C ARG A 146 -0.04 -28.95 -4.25
N TYR A 147 -0.78 -28.01 -4.83
CA TYR A 147 -2.22 -28.13 -5.03
C TYR A 147 -2.62 -27.80 -6.47
N ASP A 148 -3.64 -28.50 -6.96
CA ASP A 148 -4.47 -28.01 -8.03
C ASP A 148 -5.58 -27.14 -7.42
N ILE A 149 -5.75 -25.93 -7.97
CA ILE A 149 -6.60 -24.88 -7.39
C ILE A 149 -7.71 -24.56 -8.39
N GLN A 150 -8.96 -24.77 -7.98
CA GLN A 150 -10.13 -24.52 -8.82
C GLN A 150 -11.16 -23.71 -8.05
N LEU A 151 -11.93 -22.86 -8.74
CA LEU A 151 -13.10 -22.24 -8.14
C LEU A 151 -14.18 -23.31 -7.93
N GLU A 152 -14.88 -23.25 -6.80
CA GLU A 152 -16.04 -24.11 -6.55
C GLU A 152 -17.16 -23.85 -7.59
N ASP A 153 -17.32 -22.58 -7.98
CA ASP A 153 -18.19 -22.15 -9.08
C ASP A 153 -17.35 -21.52 -10.19
N PRO A 154 -17.13 -22.22 -11.33
CA PRO A 154 -16.39 -21.68 -12.48
C PRO A 154 -17.06 -20.49 -13.16
N SER A 155 -18.36 -20.28 -12.95
CA SER A 155 -19.10 -19.16 -13.54
C SER A 155 -19.07 -17.89 -12.68
N LEU A 156 -18.46 -17.96 -11.49
CA LEU A 156 -18.39 -16.87 -10.54
C LEU A 156 -17.64 -15.66 -11.13
N VAL A 157 -18.32 -14.52 -11.19
CA VAL A 157 -17.73 -13.22 -11.51
C VAL A 157 -17.68 -12.38 -10.25
N LEU A 158 -16.49 -11.94 -9.84
CA LEU A 158 -16.30 -11.11 -8.64
C LEU A 158 -16.39 -9.63 -8.97
N GLY A 159 -17.22 -8.90 -8.22
CA GLY A 159 -17.13 -7.45 -8.11
C GLY A 159 -16.22 -7.04 -6.95
N ALA A 160 -16.09 -5.72 -6.76
CA ALA A 160 -15.33 -5.15 -5.66
C ALA A 160 -16.22 -4.29 -4.76
N LYS A 161 -16.07 -4.43 -3.44
CA LYS A 161 -16.64 -3.54 -2.43
C LYS A 161 -15.54 -2.86 -1.62
N GLU A 162 -15.91 -1.76 -0.94
CA GLU A 162 -15.12 -0.92 -0.01
C GLU A 162 -14.32 0.26 -0.58
N PHE A 163 -14.05 1.23 0.31
CA PHE A 163 -13.52 2.58 0.05
C PHE A 163 -11.98 2.70 0.24
N THR A 164 -11.37 1.95 1.16
CA THR A 164 -9.93 2.06 1.49
C THR A 164 -9.09 0.88 1.01
N ILE A 165 -9.65 -0.33 1.00
CA ILE A 165 -9.03 -1.57 0.47
C ILE A 165 -10.10 -2.23 -0.40
N GLN A 166 -9.81 -2.58 -1.65
CA GLN A 166 -10.77 -3.30 -2.48
C GLN A 166 -10.86 -4.76 -2.03
N LYS A 167 -12.06 -5.23 -1.72
CA LYS A 167 -12.35 -6.63 -1.38
C LYS A 167 -13.37 -7.23 -2.34
N PRO A 168 -13.39 -8.57 -2.51
CA PRO A 168 -14.47 -9.24 -3.22
C PRO A 168 -15.84 -8.84 -2.64
N ASP A 169 -16.79 -8.53 -3.50
CA ASP A 169 -18.16 -8.20 -3.09
C ASP A 169 -18.91 -9.40 -2.50
N GLN A 170 -18.59 -10.60 -2.97
CA GLN A 170 -19.15 -11.88 -2.55
C GLN A 170 -18.10 -12.93 -2.17
N LYS A 171 -18.55 -14.06 -1.61
CA LYS A 171 -17.67 -15.18 -1.25
C LYS A 171 -17.15 -15.87 -2.52
N ASN A 172 -15.89 -16.30 -2.48
CA ASN A 172 -15.20 -16.97 -3.59
C ASN A 172 -14.52 -18.26 -3.10
N ASN A 173 -15.31 -19.32 -2.90
CA ASN A 173 -14.78 -20.60 -2.43
C ASN A 173 -13.87 -21.24 -3.48
N VAL A 174 -12.78 -21.84 -3.01
CA VAL A 174 -11.81 -22.56 -3.84
C VAL A 174 -11.66 -23.99 -3.34
N VAL A 175 -11.54 -24.93 -4.27
CA VAL A 175 -11.21 -26.33 -4.00
C VAL A 175 -9.70 -26.50 -4.21
N LEU A 176 -9.03 -27.06 -3.21
CA LEU A 176 -7.60 -27.36 -3.24
C LEU A 176 -7.42 -28.88 -3.23
N THR A 177 -6.95 -29.44 -4.34
CA THR A 177 -6.66 -30.87 -4.47
C THR A 177 -5.16 -31.09 -4.41
N PRO A 178 -4.61 -31.89 -3.47
CA PRO A 178 -3.19 -32.18 -3.45
C PRO A 178 -2.71 -32.75 -4.80
N ARG A 179 -1.64 -32.18 -5.35
CA ARG A 179 -0.93 -32.77 -6.48
C ARG A 179 -0.18 -33.98 -5.95
N GLY A 180 -0.47 -35.17 -6.48
CA GLY A 180 0.27 -36.39 -6.13
C GLY A 180 1.77 -36.16 -6.32
N GLU A 181 2.57 -36.54 -5.31
CA GLU A 181 4.01 -36.31 -5.14
C GLU A 181 4.71 -35.50 -6.25
N VAL A 182 4.83 -34.19 -6.02
CA VAL A 182 5.78 -33.35 -6.73
C VAL A 182 7.07 -33.35 -5.89
N LEU A 183 7.93 -34.34 -6.19
CA LEU A 183 9.35 -34.53 -5.77
C LEU A 183 9.66 -34.48 -4.26
#